data_AF-A0A1V5TU54-F1
#
_entry.id   AF-A0A1V5TU54-F1
#
_cell.length_a   1.000
_cell.length_b   1.000
_cell.length_c   1.000
_cell.angle_alpha   90.00
_cell.angle_beta   90.00
_cell.angle_gamma   90.00
#
_symmetry.space_group_name_H-M   'P 1'
#
loop_
_entity.id
_entity.type
_entity.pdbx_description
1 polymer ?
#
loop_
_entity_poly.entity_id
_entity_poly.type
_entity_poly.pdbx_seq_one_letter_code
_entity_poly.pdbx_strand_id
1 'polypeptide(L)' 'MKQIPTMTPEQAANRLRELGMRTSPARIRQGIRDGVYPFGVAIRVSDRRIEYEIYGKQLDDWIEQRAIDLEHREK' A
#
# COMPACT_ATOMS: atom_id res chain seq x y z
N MET A 1 -3.83 23.00 10.36
CA MET A 1 -2.72 22.65 9.43
C MET A 1 -3.08 21.35 8.74
N LYS A 2 -2.87 21.21 7.42
CA LYS A 2 -3.09 19.95 6.69
C LYS A 2 -1.74 19.25 6.53
N GLN A 3 -1.70 17.92 6.72
CA GLN A 3 -0.51 17.09 6.55
C GLN A 3 -0.79 16.01 5.50
N ILE A 4 0.25 15.59 4.78
CA ILE A 4 0.19 14.48 3.84
C ILE A 4 1.08 13.37 4.42
N PRO A 5 0.53 12.45 5.23
CA PRO A 5 1.31 11.37 5.79
C PRO A 5 1.70 10.40 4.67
N THR A 6 3.00 10.25 4.46
CA THR A 6 3.58 9.25 3.57
C THR A 6 4.21 8.12 4.38
N MET A 7 4.29 6.95 3.78
CA MET A 7 4.90 5.77 4.39
C MET A 7 5.76 5.01 3.37
N THR A 8 6.68 4.19 3.88
CA THR A 8 7.53 3.34 3.03
C THR A 8 6.79 2.07 2.60
N PRO A 9 7.27 1.36 1.57
CA PRO A 9 6.74 0.04 1.18
C PRO A 9 6.74 -0.99 2.30
N GLU A 10 7.69 -0.91 3.23
CA GLU A 10 7.76 -1.76 4.42
C GLU A 10 6.59 -1.51 5.36
N GLN A 11 6.29 -0.24 5.65
CA GLN A 11 5.17 0.15 6.51
C GLN A 11 3.83 -0.26 5.90
N ALA A 12 3.63 0.00 4.59
CA ALA A 12 2.42 -0.41 3.90
C ALA A 12 2.25 -1.93 3.86
N ALA A 13 3.33 -2.68 3.60
CA ALA A 13 3.28 -4.14 3.60
C ALA A 13 2.90 -4.70 4.99
N ASN A 14 3.42 -4.11 6.07
CA ASN A 14 3.06 -4.50 7.42
C ASN A 14 1.58 -4.22 7.71
N ARG A 15 1.10 -3.02 7.39
CA ARG A 15 -0.31 -2.65 7.57
C ARG A 15 -1.26 -3.59 6.83
N LEU A 16 -0.93 -3.94 5.58
CA LEU A 16 -1.72 -4.89 4.79
C LEU A 16 -1.67 -6.31 5.36
N ARG A 17 -0.54 -6.74 5.94
CA ARG A 17 -0.44 -8.05 6.61
C ARG A 17 -1.25 -8.13 7.89
N GLU A 18 -1.31 -7.05 8.66
CA GLU A 18 -2.16 -6.95 9.85
C GLU A 18 -3.63 -7.13 9.51
N LEU A 19 -4.03 -6.73 8.30
CA LEU A 19 -5.37 -6.92 7.74
C LEU A 19 -5.55 -8.28 7.03
N GLY A 20 -4.62 -9.22 7.19
CA GLY A 20 -4.70 -10.57 6.64
C GLY A 20 -4.19 -10.73 5.19
N MET A 21 -3.70 -9.66 4.55
CA MET A 21 -3.16 -9.75 3.19
C MET A 21 -1.75 -10.34 3.19
N ARG A 22 -1.55 -11.44 2.46
CA ARG A 22 -0.22 -12.03 2.23
C ARG A 22 0.56 -11.21 1.19
N THR A 23 1.35 -10.25 1.67
CA THR A 23 2.19 -9.40 0.80
C THR A 23 3.62 -9.24 1.33
N SER A 24 4.48 -8.57 0.57
CA SER A 24 5.85 -8.23 0.95
C SER A 24 6.25 -6.85 0.43
N PRO A 25 7.23 -6.17 1.05
CA PRO A 25 7.69 -4.87 0.58
C PRO A 25 8.12 -4.91 -0.90
N ALA A 26 8.73 -6.00 -1.33
CA ALA A 26 9.10 -6.22 -2.74
C ALA A 26 7.87 -6.30 -3.65
N ARG A 27 6.80 -7.00 -3.24
CA ARG A 27 5.54 -7.06 -3.98
C ARG A 27 4.85 -5.71 -4.03
N ILE A 28 4.87 -4.93 -2.94
CA ILE A 28 4.34 -3.57 -2.92
C ILE A 28 5.08 -2.68 -3.91
N ARG A 29 6.42 -2.68 -3.86
CA ARG A 29 7.26 -1.94 -4.81
C ARG A 29 6.95 -2.30 -6.27
N GLN A 30 6.86 -3.59 -6.56
CA GLN A 30 6.57 -4.06 -7.92
C GLN A 30 5.16 -3.67 -8.36
N GLY A 31 4.14 -3.87 -7.52
CA GLY A 31 2.76 -3.50 -7.84
C GLY A 31 2.56 -2.00 -8.05
N ILE A 32 3.32 -1.15 -7.35
CA ILE A 32 3.33 0.30 -7.60
C ILE A 32 3.96 0.61 -8.96
N ARG A 33 5.11 0.00 -9.29
CA ARG A 33 5.77 0.19 -10.60
C ARG A 33 4.88 -0.24 -11.76
N ASP A 34 4.16 -1.35 -11.59
CA ASP A 34 3.29 -1.92 -12.61
C ASP A 34 1.91 -1.23 -12.68
N GLY A 35 1.66 -0.24 -11.82
CA GLY A 35 0.39 0.50 -11.76
C GLY A 35 -0.78 -0.29 -11.15
N VAL A 36 -0.52 -1.46 -10.57
CA VAL A 36 -1.53 -2.32 -9.93
C VAL A 36 -1.97 -1.77 -8.57
N TYR A 37 -1.06 -1.12 -7.84
CA TYR A 37 -1.33 -0.51 -6.54
C TYR A 37 -1.41 1.01 -6.68
N PRO A 38 -2.62 1.59 -6.77
CA PRO A 38 -2.81 3.01 -7.07
C PRO A 38 -2.61 3.93 -5.86
N PHE A 39 -2.20 3.38 -4.70
CA PHE A 39 -2.03 4.13 -3.45
C PHE A 39 -0.60 4.66 -3.23
N GLY A 40 0.31 4.38 -4.16
CA GLY A 40 1.69 4.84 -4.07
C GLY A 40 2.28 5.14 -5.44
N VAL A 41 3.42 5.81 -5.41
CA VAL A 41 4.17 6.20 -6.61
C VAL A 41 5.60 5.69 -6.52
N ALA A 42 6.14 5.27 -7.66
CA ALA A 42 7.55 4.95 -7.82
C ALA A 42 8.24 6.11 -8.53
N ILE A 43 9.16 6.77 -7.83
CA ILE A 43 9.87 7.94 -8.33
C ILE A 43 11.30 7.55 -8.62
N ARG A 44 11.69 7.62 -9.90
CA ARG A 44 13.08 7.43 -10.31
C ARG A 44 13.86 8.72 -10.00
N VAL A 45 14.62 8.69 -8.90
CA VAL A 45 15.48 9.81 -8.47
C VAL A 45 16.81 9.82 -9.23
N SER A 46 17.29 8.63 -9.63
CA SER A 46 18.44 8.47 -10.53
C SER A 46 18.37 7.11 -11.24
N ASP A 47 19.28 6.85 -12.18
CA ASP A 47 19.31 5.59 -12.95
C ASP A 47 19.32 4.32 -12.07
N ARG A 48 19.87 4.41 -10.85
CA ARG A 48 19.97 3.28 -9.91
C ARG A 48 19.12 3.43 -8.64
N ARG A 49 18.47 4.58 -8.43
CA ARG A 49 17.70 4.86 -7.21
C ARG A 49 16.24 5.13 -7.55
N ILE A 50 15.38 4.27 -7.04
CA ILE A 50 13.93 4.44 -7.07
C ILE A 50 13.45 4.60 -5.64
N GLU A 51 12.79 5.71 -5.36
CA GLU A 51 12.11 5.97 -4.11
C GLU A 51 10.61 5.69 -4.27
N TYR A 52 9.97 5.39 -3.15
CA TYR A 52 8.55 5.07 -3.12
C TYR A 52 7.88 5.94 -2.09
N GLU A 53 6.80 6.57 -2.49
CA GLU A 53 5.94 7.32 -1.59
C GLU A 53 4.56 6.66 -1.62
N ILE A 54 4.11 6.20 -0.46
CA ILE A 54 2.78 5.64 -0.29
C ILE A 54 1.95 6.63 0.51
N TYR A 55 0.85 7.08 -0.07
CA TYR A 55 -0.03 8.06 0.57
C TYR A 55 -0.99 7.34 1.51
N GLY A 56 -0.88 7.61 2.81
CA GLY A 56 -1.65 6.89 3.84
C GLY A 56 -3.16 6.92 3.57
N LYS A 57 -3.70 8.09 3.19
CA LYS A 57 -5.11 8.21 2.83
C LYS A 57 -5.51 7.32 1.65
N GLN A 58 -4.70 7.26 0.59
CA GLN A 58 -5.04 6.44 -0.58
C GLN A 58 -4.94 4.94 -0.27
N LEU A 59 -4.00 4.55 0.60
CA LEU A 59 -3.90 3.17 1.06
C LEU A 59 -5.15 2.77 1.86
N ASP A 60 -5.58 3.65 2.77
CA ASP A 60 -6.75 3.42 3.61
C ASP A 60 -8.03 3.33 2.75
N ASP A 61 -8.24 4.31 1.86
CA ASP A 61 -9.38 4.29 0.92
C ASP A 61 -9.34 3.02 0.03
N TRP A 62 -8.16 2.54 -0.38
CA TRP A 62 -8.00 1.32 -1.18
C TRP A 62 -8.32 0.04 -0.40
N ILE A 63 -7.97 0.01 0.89
CA ILE A 63 -8.28 -1.07 1.82
C ILE A 63 -9.80 -1.14 2.03
N GLU A 64 -10.45 -0.02 2.34
CA GLU A 64 -11.89 0.03 2.59
C GLU A 64 -12.72 -0.49 1.41
N GLN A 65 -12.25 -0.28 0.18
CA GLN A 65 -12.91 -0.81 -1.03
C GLN A 65 -12.81 -2.34 -1.19
N ARG A 66 -11.88 -3.00 -0.49
CA ARG A 66 -11.53 -4.43 -0.71
C ARG A 66 -11.68 -5.29 0.53
N ALA A 67 -11.57 -4.68 1.71
CA ALA A 67 -11.80 -5.37 2.96
C ALA A 67 -13.26 -5.83 2.97
N ILE A 68 -13.44 -7.11 3.31
CA ILE A 68 -14.75 -7.67 3.56
C ILE A 68 -14.89 -7.85 5.06
N ASP A 69 -16.07 -7.52 5.58
CA ASP A 69 -16.41 -7.83 6.95
C ASP A 69 -16.62 -9.36 7.07
N LEU A 70 -15.75 -10.02 7.83
CA LEU A 70 -15.79 -11.48 7.98
C LEU A 70 -16.76 -11.95 9.08
N GLU A 71 -17.52 -11.06 9.74
CA GLU A 71 -18.40 -11.44 10.86
C GLU A 71 -19.70 -12.16 10.43
N HIS A 72 -19.93 -12.42 9.13
CA HIS A 72 -21.10 -13.18 8.65
C HIS A 72 -20.75 -14.46 7.89
N ARG A 73 -19.77 -15.24 8.37
CA ARG A 73 -19.63 -16.66 7.99
C ARG A 73 -20.07 -17.58 9.12
N GLU A 74 -21.34 -17.48 9.51
CA GLU A 74 -22.07 -18.60 10.10
C GLU A 74 -23.17 -19.02 9.13
N LYS A 75 -22.98 -20.17 8.48
CA LYS A 75 -24.03 -21.12 8.12
C LYS A 75 -23.44 -22.51 7.98
#